data_AF-A0A7X5DID7-F1
#
_entry.id   AF-A0A7X5DID7-F1
#
_cell.length_a   1.000
_cell.length_b   1.000
_cell.length_c   1.000
_cell.angle_alpha   90.00
_cell.angle_beta   90.00
_cell.angle_gamma   90.00
#
_symmetry.space_group_name_H-M   'P 1'
#
loop_
_entity.id
_entity.type
_entity.pdbx_description
1 polymer ?
#
loop_
_entity_poly.entity_id
_entity_poly.type
_entity_poly.pdbx_seq_one_letter_code
_entity_poly.pdbx_strand_id
1 'polypeptide(L)'
;GAKWFYLDDDGDMLTDSWVDDEYYVGADGAMLVNQWAKTVADEDVDDPEDDGDSWYYFGSKGKKVSGTDKKINGKTYIFDEDGKMQDGWYQDGDAVYYLGGEDEGWRASGWLWLEKPDDDDEIAICDDNCEACDEEGWYWFGNDGKMYKGAKQKKINGKYYYFNDHGQMLYEWINGVKSTKASNAQLDSGDITATPSEVRYMNVVEEGWRADGWYQIDGAEALDAGDDTDWYYFKDGKAKRADTDKDRNYLTDDGKDVFRAKIKVEGKYF
;
A
#
# COMPACT_ATOMS: atom_id res chain seq x y z
N GLY A 1 10.11 28.01 -31.10
CA GLY A 1 10.75 29.01 -30.22
C GLY A 1 12.23 29.06 -30.54
N ALA A 2 12.96 30.00 -29.94
CA ALA A 2 14.43 30.01 -30.01
C ALA A 2 14.99 28.77 -29.31
N LYS A 3 16.02 28.15 -29.91
CA LYS A 3 16.82 27.08 -29.29
C LYS A 3 18.08 27.68 -28.68
N TRP A 4 18.51 27.12 -27.56
CA TRP A 4 19.78 27.47 -26.91
C TRP A 4 20.75 26.30 -27.10
N PHE A 5 22.00 26.63 -27.36
CA PHE A 5 23.10 25.68 -27.56
C PHE A 5 24.24 26.10 -26.64
N TYR A 6 25.05 25.14 -26.21
CA TYR A 6 26.24 25.40 -25.41
C TYR A 6 27.48 25.06 -26.24
N LEU A 7 28.47 25.95 -26.20
CA LEU A 7 29.80 25.72 -26.77
C LEU A 7 30.79 25.62 -25.60
N ASP A 8 31.68 24.64 -25.66
CA ASP A 8 32.77 24.51 -24.70
C ASP A 8 33.85 25.59 -24.89
N ASP A 9 34.92 25.51 -24.09
CA ASP A 9 36.04 26.46 -24.12
C ASP A 9 36.81 26.48 -25.46
N ASP A 10 36.75 25.38 -26.22
CA ASP A 10 37.35 25.25 -27.54
C ASP A 10 36.40 25.73 -28.66
N GLY A 11 35.14 26.03 -28.30
CA GLY A 11 34.09 26.49 -29.19
C GLY A 11 33.33 25.36 -29.88
N ASP A 12 33.55 24.11 -29.47
CA ASP A 12 32.83 22.95 -29.96
C ASP A 12 31.46 22.84 -29.28
N MET A 13 30.45 22.46 -30.05
CA MET A 13 29.07 22.38 -29.56
C MET A 13 28.85 21.07 -28.80
N LEU A 14 28.39 21.16 -27.56
CA LEU A 14 28.04 19.99 -26.77
C LEU A 14 26.73 19.36 -27.26
N THR A 15 26.63 18.03 -27.12
CA THR A 15 25.45 17.21 -27.46
C THR A 15 25.36 16.04 -26.50
N ASP A 16 24.14 15.70 -26.03
CA ASP A 16 23.92 14.64 -25.03
C ASP A 16 24.84 14.82 -23.81
N SER A 17 24.83 16.01 -23.23
CA SER A 17 25.75 16.38 -22.16
C SER A 17 25.10 17.31 -21.14
N TRP A 18 25.54 17.17 -19.89
CA TRP A 18 25.28 18.15 -18.85
C TRP A 18 26.02 19.45 -19.10
N VAL A 19 25.44 20.54 -18.60
CA VAL A 19 26.02 21.88 -18.63
C VAL A 19 25.82 22.50 -17.25
N ASP A 20 26.93 22.83 -16.60
CA ASP A 20 26.99 23.43 -15.26
C ASP A 20 26.17 22.66 -14.20
N ASP A 21 26.08 21.32 -14.31
CA ASP A 21 25.30 20.41 -13.44
C ASP A 21 23.79 20.73 -13.31
N GLU A 22 23.30 21.72 -14.07
CA GLU A 22 21.95 22.27 -13.93
C GLU A 22 21.12 22.12 -15.21
N TYR A 23 21.76 22.02 -16.37
CA TYR A 23 21.11 21.99 -17.68
C TYR A 23 21.59 20.78 -18.48
N TYR A 24 20.84 20.43 -19.51
CA TYR A 24 21.22 19.35 -20.42
C TYR A 24 20.93 19.75 -21.86
N VAL A 25 21.87 19.44 -22.75
CA VAL A 25 21.71 19.58 -24.20
C VAL A 25 21.49 18.20 -24.81
N GLY A 26 20.47 18.06 -25.65
CA GLY A 26 20.19 16.78 -26.30
C GLY A 26 21.10 16.49 -27.50
N ALA A 27 20.82 15.39 -28.20
CA ALA A 27 21.57 14.95 -29.38
C ALA A 27 21.67 15.97 -30.53
N ASP A 28 20.71 16.91 -30.61
CA ASP A 28 20.76 18.01 -31.59
C ASP A 28 21.50 19.26 -31.06
N GLY A 29 22.10 19.17 -29.88
CA GLY A 29 22.79 20.23 -29.15
C GLY A 29 21.86 21.26 -28.49
N ALA A 30 20.54 21.13 -28.67
CA ALA A 30 19.60 22.07 -28.10
C ALA A 30 19.36 21.77 -26.61
N MET A 31 19.37 22.82 -25.79
CA MET A 31 19.02 22.73 -24.37
C MET A 31 17.58 22.21 -24.21
N LEU A 32 17.41 21.20 -23.37
CA LEU A 32 16.12 20.61 -23.05
C LEU A 32 15.25 21.59 -22.26
N VAL A 33 13.96 21.68 -22.60
CA VAL A 33 13.00 22.57 -21.93
C VAL A 33 11.63 21.90 -21.86
N ASN A 34 11.08 21.79 -20.65
CA ASN A 34 9.87 21.01 -20.34
C ASN A 34 9.95 19.56 -20.84
N GLN A 35 11.10 18.94 -20.69
CA GLN A 35 11.41 17.62 -21.24
C GLN A 35 12.09 16.73 -20.20
N TRP A 36 11.84 15.44 -20.33
CA TRP A 36 12.52 14.39 -19.60
C TRP A 36 13.78 13.95 -20.33
N ALA A 37 14.79 13.51 -19.57
CA ALA A 37 15.93 12.78 -20.09
C ALA A 37 16.33 11.69 -19.09
N LYS A 38 16.70 10.50 -19.58
CA LYS A 38 17.31 9.42 -18.80
C LYS A 38 18.82 9.47 -19.12
N THR A 39 19.65 9.73 -18.12
CA THR A 39 21.11 9.95 -18.30
C THR A 39 21.84 9.71 -16.98
N VAL A 40 23.15 9.49 -17.03
CA VAL A 40 24.05 9.57 -15.86
C VAL A 40 24.43 11.03 -15.62
N ALA A 41 24.51 11.47 -14.35
CA ALA A 41 25.09 12.77 -14.00
C ALA A 41 26.62 12.69 -13.99
N ASP A 42 27.31 13.78 -14.33
CA ASP A 42 28.78 13.77 -14.46
C ASP A 42 29.49 13.33 -13.16
N GLU A 43 28.90 13.62 -12.00
CA GLU A 43 29.40 13.23 -10.68
C GLU A 43 29.26 11.73 -10.37
N ASP A 44 28.34 11.04 -11.04
CA ASP A 44 28.02 9.63 -10.83
C ASP A 44 28.77 8.69 -11.80
N VAL A 45 29.38 9.23 -12.86
CA VAL A 45 30.04 8.43 -13.92
C VAL A 45 31.17 7.53 -13.38
N ASP A 46 31.82 7.96 -12.30
CA ASP A 46 32.95 7.25 -11.69
C ASP A 46 32.57 6.40 -10.46
N ASP A 47 31.28 6.35 -10.08
CA ASP A 47 30.82 5.53 -8.95
C ASP A 47 30.44 4.11 -9.43
N PRO A 48 31.23 3.06 -9.11
CA PRO A 48 30.92 1.69 -9.51
C PRO A 48 29.70 1.10 -8.78
N GLU A 49 29.17 1.79 -7.76
CA GLU A 49 27.97 1.38 -7.01
C GLU A 49 26.70 2.08 -7.49
N ASP A 50 26.76 3.01 -8.47
CA ASP A 50 25.56 3.66 -9.03
C ASP A 50 24.97 2.83 -10.19
N ASP A 51 23.66 2.62 -10.13
CA ASP A 51 22.89 1.65 -10.93
C ASP A 51 22.79 2.02 -12.42
N GLY A 52 23.26 3.22 -12.78
CA GLY A 52 23.24 3.76 -14.13
C GLY A 52 22.25 4.91 -14.30
N ASP A 53 21.73 5.06 -15.52
CA ASP A 53 20.99 6.25 -15.92
C ASP A 53 19.75 6.54 -15.03
N SER A 54 19.65 7.77 -14.53
CA SER A 54 18.49 8.27 -13.78
C SER A 54 17.59 9.16 -14.64
N TRP A 55 16.31 9.26 -14.30
CA TRP A 55 15.38 10.19 -14.95
C TRP A 55 15.47 11.59 -14.36
N TYR A 56 15.60 12.60 -15.22
CA TYR A 56 15.62 14.01 -14.87
C TYR A 56 14.55 14.77 -15.64
N TYR A 57 13.99 15.83 -15.04
CA TYR A 57 13.07 16.74 -15.72
C TYR A 57 13.60 18.17 -15.78
N PHE A 58 13.70 18.70 -16.99
CA PHE A 58 14.17 20.06 -17.24
C PHE A 58 12.97 21.00 -17.38
N GLY A 59 12.88 21.99 -16.50
CA GLY A 59 11.74 22.89 -16.42
C GLY A 59 11.65 23.88 -17.59
N SER A 60 10.69 24.80 -17.49
CA SER A 60 10.44 25.83 -18.53
C SER A 60 11.60 26.78 -18.82
N LYS A 61 12.61 26.83 -17.95
CA LYS A 61 13.85 27.60 -18.11
C LYS A 61 15.06 26.73 -18.47
N GLY A 62 14.85 25.44 -18.71
CA GLY A 62 15.90 24.46 -18.99
C GLY A 62 16.65 23.94 -17.77
N LYS A 63 16.50 24.55 -16.60
CA LYS A 63 17.11 24.04 -15.36
C LYS A 63 16.43 22.74 -14.89
N LYS A 64 17.21 21.77 -14.43
CA LYS A 64 16.74 20.52 -13.81
C LYS A 64 15.88 20.83 -12.58
N VAL A 65 14.92 19.95 -12.30
CA VAL A 65 14.09 20.00 -11.11
C VAL A 65 14.74 19.12 -10.06
N SER A 66 14.94 19.65 -8.87
CA SER A 66 15.54 18.93 -7.74
C SER A 66 14.98 19.40 -6.40
N GLY A 67 15.12 18.56 -5.38
CA GLY A 67 14.74 18.77 -3.98
C GLY A 67 13.26 19.01 -3.77
N THR A 68 12.39 18.48 -4.65
CA THR A 68 10.97 18.87 -4.65
C THR A 68 10.07 17.90 -5.41
N ASP A 69 8.77 17.95 -5.11
CA ASP A 69 7.75 17.32 -5.94
C ASP A 69 7.31 18.24 -7.09
N LYS A 70 6.99 17.65 -8.25
CA LYS A 70 6.50 18.40 -9.41
C LYS A 70 5.37 17.69 -10.12
N LYS A 71 4.35 18.46 -10.45
CA LYS A 71 3.26 18.00 -11.32
C LYS A 71 3.61 18.18 -12.80
N ILE A 72 3.71 17.07 -13.52
CA ILE A 72 4.04 17.01 -14.95
C ILE A 72 2.94 16.19 -15.64
N ASN A 73 2.28 16.75 -16.65
CA ASN A 73 1.19 16.10 -17.39
C ASN A 73 0.07 15.47 -16.52
N GLY A 74 -0.21 16.08 -15.36
CA GLY A 74 -1.26 15.61 -14.45
C GLY A 74 -0.80 14.63 -13.37
N LYS A 75 0.42 14.10 -13.47
CA LYS A 75 1.05 13.18 -12.51
C LYS A 75 2.03 13.96 -11.62
N THR A 76 2.20 13.54 -10.38
CA THR A 76 3.17 14.13 -9.43
C THR A 76 4.38 13.21 -9.33
N TYR A 77 5.57 13.76 -9.51
CA TYR A 77 6.87 13.09 -9.43
C TYR A 77 7.66 13.71 -8.28
N ILE A 78 8.53 12.93 -7.64
CA ILE A 78 9.42 13.42 -6.57
C ILE A 78 10.84 13.38 -7.10
N PHE A 79 11.61 14.43 -6.85
CA PHE A 79 13.02 14.53 -7.23
C PHE A 79 13.86 14.78 -5.98
N ASP A 80 14.95 14.04 -5.82
CA ASP A 80 15.94 14.28 -4.77
C ASP A 80 16.72 15.58 -5.02
N GLU A 81 17.63 15.93 -4.11
CA GLU A 81 18.43 17.17 -4.16
C GLU A 81 19.33 17.27 -5.41
N ASP A 82 19.72 16.14 -5.98
CA ASP A 82 20.54 16.05 -7.20
C ASP A 82 19.67 16.03 -8.47
N GLY A 83 18.35 15.89 -8.31
CA GLY A 83 17.35 15.95 -9.36
C GLY A 83 17.03 14.59 -9.99
N LYS A 84 17.52 13.49 -9.40
CA LYS A 84 17.11 12.13 -9.80
C LYS A 84 15.65 11.94 -9.40
N MET A 85 14.84 11.53 -10.37
CA MET A 85 13.45 11.16 -10.12
C MET A 85 13.42 9.92 -9.24
N GLN A 86 12.66 10.00 -8.16
CA GLN A 86 12.45 8.88 -7.25
C GLN A 86 11.34 7.98 -7.80
N ASP A 87 11.50 6.67 -7.63
CA ASP A 87 10.50 5.64 -7.90
C ASP A 87 10.35 4.69 -6.71
N GLY A 88 9.63 3.57 -6.86
CA GLY A 88 9.49 2.56 -5.81
C GLY A 88 8.75 3.04 -4.55
N TRP A 89 9.11 2.46 -3.41
CA TRP A 89 8.64 2.92 -2.12
C TRP A 89 9.36 4.19 -1.70
N TYR A 90 8.62 5.15 -1.12
CA TYR A 90 9.21 6.42 -0.71
C TYR A 90 8.64 6.92 0.61
N GLN A 91 9.51 7.34 1.53
CA GLN A 91 9.14 7.85 2.84
C GLN A 91 9.59 9.30 3.05
N ASP A 92 8.65 10.16 3.45
CA ASP A 92 8.90 11.53 3.92
C ASP A 92 8.26 11.73 5.30
N GLY A 93 9.11 11.70 6.33
CA GLY A 93 8.68 11.67 7.73
C GLY A 93 7.81 10.44 8.03
N ASP A 94 6.59 10.67 8.52
CA ASP A 94 5.62 9.58 8.79
C ASP A 94 4.83 9.12 7.56
N ALA A 95 4.88 9.89 6.47
CA ALA A 95 4.12 9.64 5.26
C ALA A 95 4.90 8.70 4.34
N VAL A 96 4.22 7.64 3.87
CA VAL A 96 4.77 6.71 2.89
C VAL A 96 3.94 6.73 1.63
N TYR A 97 4.61 6.61 0.51
CA TYR A 97 4.11 6.70 -0.84
C TYR A 97 4.64 5.52 -1.66
N TYR A 98 3.98 5.27 -2.78
CA TYR A 98 4.52 4.42 -3.84
C TYR A 98 4.55 5.24 -5.12
N LEU A 99 5.69 5.25 -5.81
CA LEU A 99 5.98 6.12 -6.95
C LEU A 99 5.98 5.36 -8.28
N GLY A 100 5.53 4.10 -8.32
CA GLY A 100 5.59 3.27 -9.52
C GLY A 100 6.98 2.69 -9.74
N GLY A 101 7.24 2.09 -10.90
CA GLY A 101 8.59 1.62 -11.24
C GLY A 101 9.51 2.71 -11.81
N GLU A 102 10.76 2.34 -12.09
CA GLU A 102 11.83 3.21 -12.61
C GLU A 102 11.44 4.10 -13.81
N ASP A 103 10.61 3.59 -14.73
CA ASP A 103 10.17 4.32 -15.92
C ASP A 103 8.81 5.03 -15.73
N GLU A 104 8.21 4.91 -14.55
CA GLU A 104 6.94 5.50 -14.17
C GLU A 104 7.13 6.71 -13.25
N GLY A 105 7.73 6.52 -12.07
CA GLY A 105 8.08 7.57 -11.10
C GLY A 105 6.95 8.49 -10.61
N TRP A 106 5.69 8.20 -10.93
CA TRP A 106 4.56 9.01 -10.49
C TRP A 106 3.94 8.47 -9.20
N ARG A 107 3.66 9.39 -8.28
CA ARG A 107 2.96 9.09 -7.01
C ARG A 107 1.59 8.45 -7.24
N ALA A 108 1.45 7.22 -6.76
CA ALA A 108 0.24 6.42 -6.88
C ALA A 108 -0.88 6.90 -5.95
N SER A 109 -2.10 6.44 -6.24
CA SER A 109 -3.29 6.61 -5.40
C SER A 109 -4.24 5.45 -5.62
N GLY A 110 -4.99 5.07 -4.60
CA GLY A 110 -5.94 3.96 -4.65
C GLY A 110 -5.37 2.64 -4.12
N TRP A 111 -6.00 1.54 -4.51
CA TRP A 111 -5.56 0.19 -4.15
C TRP A 111 -4.41 -0.27 -5.03
N LEU A 112 -3.38 -0.85 -4.42
CA LEU A 112 -2.29 -1.53 -5.11
C LEU A 112 -1.94 -2.83 -4.39
N TRP A 113 -1.67 -3.88 -5.15
CA TRP A 113 -1.07 -5.12 -4.66
C TRP A 113 0.44 -5.00 -4.88
N LEU A 114 1.22 -5.00 -3.80
CA LEU A 114 2.65 -4.74 -3.83
C LEU A 114 3.38 -5.75 -2.95
N GLU A 115 4.61 -6.05 -3.33
CA GLU A 115 5.59 -6.66 -2.44
C GLU A 115 5.90 -5.70 -1.28
N LYS A 116 6.25 -6.25 -0.11
CA LYS A 116 6.71 -5.44 1.03
C LYS A 116 7.97 -4.65 0.64
N PRO A 117 8.17 -3.44 1.17
CA PRO A 117 9.47 -2.78 1.10
C PRO A 117 10.60 -3.72 1.55
N ASP A 118 11.72 -3.69 0.85
CA ASP A 118 12.93 -4.40 1.23
C ASP A 118 13.91 -3.48 1.98
N ASP A 119 15.06 -4.04 2.37
CA ASP A 119 16.09 -3.31 3.11
C ASP A 119 16.71 -2.15 2.28
N ASP A 120 16.66 -2.22 0.93
CA ASP A 120 17.21 -1.20 0.03
C ASP A 120 16.27 0.01 -0.12
N ASP A 121 14.95 -0.17 0.10
CA ASP A 121 13.97 0.91 0.06
C ASP A 121 14.13 1.92 1.24
N GLU A 122 14.91 1.58 2.28
CA GLU A 122 15.12 2.39 3.51
C GLU A 122 13.82 2.83 4.23
N ILE A 123 12.72 2.09 4.06
CA ILE A 123 11.41 2.44 4.62
C ILE A 123 11.29 1.91 6.06
N ALA A 124 11.12 2.81 7.01
CA ALA A 124 10.92 2.50 8.42
C ALA A 124 9.48 2.03 8.74
N ILE A 125 8.94 1.15 7.89
CA ILE A 125 7.63 0.51 8.10
C ILE A 125 7.80 -0.99 8.29
N CYS A 126 8.61 -1.68 7.51
CA CYS A 126 8.88 -3.10 7.64
C CYS A 126 10.33 -3.36 7.23
N ASP A 127 11.13 -3.89 8.15
CA ASP A 127 12.47 -4.39 7.82
C ASP A 127 12.39 -5.90 7.52
N ASP A 128 13.47 -6.50 7.02
CA ASP A 128 13.55 -7.94 6.79
C ASP A 128 13.38 -8.82 8.05
N ASN A 129 13.30 -8.21 9.24
CA ASN A 129 12.95 -8.90 10.48
C ASN A 129 11.46 -8.76 10.84
N CYS A 130 10.63 -8.17 9.97
CA CYS A 130 9.18 -8.11 10.14
C CYS A 130 8.55 -9.50 9.89
N GLU A 131 8.61 -10.41 10.86
CA GLU A 131 7.85 -11.68 10.84
C GLU A 131 6.32 -11.47 10.74
N ALA A 132 5.83 -10.23 10.90
CA ALA A 132 4.42 -9.87 10.92
C ALA A 132 3.90 -9.25 9.61
N CYS A 133 4.75 -9.18 8.59
CA CYS A 133 4.42 -8.66 7.27
C CYS A 133 4.40 -9.83 6.29
N ASP A 134 3.33 -9.95 5.50
CA ASP A 134 3.33 -10.86 4.35
C ASP A 134 4.32 -10.33 3.29
N GLU A 135 4.91 -11.21 2.47
CA GLU A 135 5.83 -10.81 1.39
C GLU A 135 5.17 -9.87 0.37
N GLU A 136 3.85 -10.00 0.20
CA GLU A 136 3.04 -9.14 -0.66
C GLU A 136 1.66 -8.93 -0.06
N GLY A 137 0.99 -7.83 -0.44
CA GLY A 137 -0.36 -7.55 0.03
C GLY A 137 -1.01 -6.33 -0.58
N TRP A 138 -2.28 -6.12 -0.24
CA TRP A 138 -3.03 -4.93 -0.66
C TRP A 138 -2.69 -3.72 0.22
N TYR A 139 -2.31 -2.63 -0.41
CA TYR A 139 -2.12 -1.31 0.21
C TYR A 139 -3.15 -0.32 -0.32
N TRP A 140 -3.51 0.67 0.51
CA TRP A 140 -4.39 1.76 0.10
C TRP A 140 -3.69 3.11 0.23
N PHE A 141 -3.57 3.81 -0.89
CA PHE A 141 -3.02 5.15 -0.97
C PHE A 141 -4.16 6.17 -1.12
N GLY A 142 -4.15 7.22 -0.31
CA GLY A 142 -5.10 8.33 -0.41
C GLY A 142 -5.00 9.08 -1.73
N ASN A 143 -5.94 10.00 -1.98
CA ASN A 143 -5.89 10.87 -3.17
C ASN A 143 -4.65 11.80 -3.16
N ASP A 144 -4.07 12.04 -1.98
CA ASP A 144 -2.81 12.75 -1.78
C ASP A 144 -1.58 11.82 -1.90
N GLY A 145 -1.80 10.54 -2.21
CA GLY A 145 -0.78 9.50 -2.35
C GLY A 145 -0.29 8.91 -1.04
N LYS A 146 -0.76 9.38 0.12
CA LYS A 146 -0.30 8.85 1.41
C LYS A 146 -0.89 7.47 1.65
N MET A 147 -0.04 6.50 1.95
CA MET A 147 -0.45 5.18 2.38
C MET A 147 -1.24 5.27 3.68
N TYR A 148 -2.35 4.54 3.74
CA TYR A 148 -3.10 4.35 4.97
C TYR A 148 -2.52 3.17 5.75
N LYS A 149 -2.24 3.38 7.02
CA LYS A 149 -1.73 2.36 7.94
C LYS A 149 -2.39 2.45 9.31
N GLY A 150 -2.30 1.35 10.05
CA GLY A 150 -2.79 1.20 11.40
C GLY A 150 -4.20 0.60 11.47
N ALA A 151 -4.43 -0.16 12.55
CA ALA A 151 -5.60 -1.01 12.79
C ALA A 151 -6.95 -0.28 13.02
N LYS A 152 -7.13 0.91 12.44
CA LYS A 152 -8.39 1.66 12.48
C LYS A 152 -9.22 1.33 11.25
N GLN A 153 -10.52 1.15 11.49
CA GLN A 153 -11.50 0.93 10.43
C GLN A 153 -11.51 2.11 9.44
N LYS A 154 -11.22 1.82 8.18
CA LYS A 154 -11.20 2.79 7.09
C LYS A 154 -12.35 2.54 6.13
N LYS A 155 -13.13 3.59 5.84
CA LYS A 155 -14.22 3.50 4.85
C LYS A 155 -13.70 3.89 3.46
N ILE A 156 -13.80 2.97 2.50
CA ILE A 156 -13.41 3.16 1.10
C ILE A 156 -14.58 2.70 0.24
N ASN A 157 -15.09 3.59 -0.63
CA ASN A 157 -16.21 3.29 -1.54
C ASN A 157 -17.43 2.61 -0.88
N GLY A 158 -17.78 3.03 0.34
CA GLY A 158 -18.93 2.49 1.08
C GLY A 158 -18.63 1.24 1.91
N LYS A 159 -17.52 0.56 1.65
CA LYS A 159 -17.04 -0.63 2.36
C LYS A 159 -16.03 -0.25 3.44
N TYR A 160 -15.81 -1.14 4.40
CA TYR A 160 -14.93 -0.90 5.54
C TYR A 160 -13.77 -1.89 5.53
N TYR A 161 -12.56 -1.40 5.73
CA TYR A 161 -11.32 -2.15 5.67
C TYR A 161 -10.51 -1.93 6.93
N TYR A 162 -9.60 -2.84 7.22
CA TYR A 162 -8.59 -2.70 8.27
C TYR A 162 -7.23 -2.93 7.65
N PHE A 163 -6.22 -2.27 8.21
CA PHE A 163 -4.84 -2.36 7.77
C PHE A 163 -3.97 -2.62 9.00
N ASN A 164 -2.90 -3.39 8.86
CA ASN A 164 -1.91 -3.53 9.93
C ASN A 164 -1.12 -2.21 10.08
N ASP A 165 -0.25 -2.15 11.09
CA ASP A 165 0.60 -0.96 11.32
C ASP A 165 1.60 -0.72 10.18
N HIS A 166 1.80 -1.75 9.32
CA HIS A 166 2.63 -1.72 8.12
C HIS A 166 1.89 -1.25 6.86
N GLY A 167 0.56 -1.09 6.93
CA GLY A 167 -0.26 -0.63 5.80
C GLY A 167 -0.82 -1.72 4.90
N GLN A 168 -0.50 -3.00 5.14
CA GLN A 168 -1.14 -4.12 4.44
C GLN A 168 -2.58 -4.29 4.94
N MET A 169 -3.49 -4.50 4.01
CA MET A 169 -4.89 -4.75 4.27
C MET A 169 -5.06 -6.13 4.91
N LEU A 170 -5.81 -6.16 6.02
CA LEU A 170 -6.17 -7.40 6.67
C LEU A 170 -7.40 -8.04 6.00
N TYR A 171 -7.38 -9.36 5.90
CA TYR A 171 -8.44 -10.20 5.35
C TYR A 171 -8.78 -11.34 6.32
N GLU A 172 -9.89 -12.04 6.06
CA GLU A 172 -10.40 -13.13 6.91
C GLU A 172 -10.58 -12.76 8.40
N TRP A 173 -10.38 -13.72 9.32
CA TRP A 173 -10.65 -13.53 10.74
C TRP A 173 -9.53 -12.74 11.42
N ILE A 174 -9.83 -11.49 11.78
CA ILE A 174 -8.91 -10.61 12.51
C ILE A 174 -9.33 -10.47 13.99
N ASN A 175 -8.35 -10.34 14.88
CA ASN A 175 -8.58 -10.10 16.31
C ASN A 175 -8.48 -8.59 16.67
N GLY A 176 -9.08 -8.12 17.78
CA GLY A 176 -8.65 -6.86 18.41
C GLY A 176 -9.40 -5.54 18.12
N VAL A 177 -10.75 -5.49 18.11
CA VAL A 177 -11.49 -4.25 17.74
C VAL A 177 -11.65 -3.20 18.87
N LYS A 178 -10.88 -3.26 19.96
CA LYS A 178 -10.83 -2.17 20.96
C LYS A 178 -9.41 -1.90 21.42
N SER A 179 -8.75 -0.92 20.79
CA SER A 179 -7.47 -0.39 21.23
C SER A 179 -7.62 0.42 22.53
N THR A 180 -7.12 -0.10 23.66
CA THR A 180 -6.67 0.75 24.79
C THR A 180 -5.19 0.53 25.09
N LYS A 181 -4.36 0.38 24.05
CA LYS A 181 -2.95 0.78 23.95
C LYS A 181 -2.41 0.34 22.58
N ALA A 182 -1.42 1.10 22.10
CA ALA A 182 -0.74 0.89 20.84
C ALA A 182 0.25 -0.28 20.90
N SER A 183 0.63 -0.72 19.70
CA SER A 183 1.80 -1.54 19.33
C SER A 183 1.78 -3.00 19.78
N ASN A 184 1.64 -3.90 18.80
CA ASN A 184 2.73 -4.77 18.31
C ASN A 184 2.11 -5.81 17.36
N ALA A 185 2.71 -5.95 16.18
CA ALA A 185 2.82 -7.15 15.36
C ALA A 185 2.06 -8.39 15.86
N GLN A 186 1.02 -8.78 15.11
CA GLN A 186 0.30 -10.07 15.07
C GLN A 186 -1.19 -9.79 14.86
N LEU A 187 -1.58 -9.57 13.61
CA LEU A 187 -2.96 -9.80 13.20
C LEU A 187 -2.99 -10.84 12.09
N ASP A 188 -2.26 -11.93 12.33
CA ASP A 188 -2.62 -13.24 11.83
C ASP A 188 -2.35 -14.29 12.94
N SER A 189 -3.42 -15.01 13.29
CA SER A 189 -3.52 -16.27 14.07
C SER A 189 -2.58 -16.61 15.26
N GLY A 190 -1.96 -15.65 15.97
CA GLY A 190 -1.10 -15.96 17.13
C GLY A 190 -1.74 -15.80 18.52
N ASP A 191 -2.17 -16.90 19.14
CA ASP A 191 -2.28 -17.15 20.61
C ASP A 191 -2.86 -16.07 21.56
N ILE A 192 -3.71 -15.16 21.08
CA ILE A 192 -4.47 -14.24 21.94
C ILE A 192 -5.88 -14.78 22.12
N THR A 193 -6.23 -15.16 23.36
CA THR A 193 -7.62 -15.44 23.75
C THR A 193 -8.51 -14.23 23.43
N ALA A 194 -9.22 -14.30 22.30
CA ALA A 194 -10.14 -13.27 21.85
C ALA A 194 -11.54 -13.56 22.41
N THR A 195 -12.30 -12.53 22.75
CA THR A 195 -13.74 -12.71 22.92
C THR A 195 -14.44 -12.67 21.56
N PRO A 196 -15.62 -13.30 21.39
CA PRO A 196 -16.42 -13.16 20.17
C PRO A 196 -16.76 -11.70 19.79
N SER A 197 -16.64 -10.77 20.74
CA SER A 197 -16.87 -9.34 20.52
C SER A 197 -15.67 -8.59 19.92
N GLU A 198 -14.49 -9.20 19.95
CA GLU A 198 -13.20 -8.64 19.51
C GLU A 198 -12.77 -9.16 18.15
N VAL A 199 -13.26 -10.32 17.72
CA VAL A 199 -12.98 -10.88 16.39
C VAL A 199 -13.86 -10.23 15.32
N ARG A 200 -13.32 -9.95 14.14
CA ARG A 200 -14.06 -9.57 12.93
C ARG A 200 -13.71 -10.49 11.80
N TYR A 201 -14.67 -10.71 10.92
CA TYR A 201 -14.40 -11.30 9.61
C TYR A 201 -14.32 -10.17 8.58
N MET A 202 -13.13 -10.02 8.01
CA MET A 202 -12.85 -9.32 6.76
C MET A 202 -13.02 -10.37 5.65
N ASN A 203 -13.60 -10.04 4.50
CA ASN A 203 -13.71 -11.05 3.43
C ASN A 203 -12.31 -11.48 2.97
N VAL A 204 -12.27 -12.50 2.12
CA VAL A 204 -11.03 -13.05 1.51
C VAL A 204 -10.15 -11.97 0.89
N VAL A 205 -8.88 -12.27 0.64
CA VAL A 205 -7.83 -11.32 0.25
C VAL A 205 -8.18 -10.44 -0.96
N GLU A 206 -8.94 -10.95 -1.93
CA GLU A 206 -9.38 -10.19 -3.11
C GLU A 206 -10.42 -9.10 -2.78
N GLU A 207 -11.10 -9.26 -1.65
CA GLU A 207 -12.21 -8.41 -1.22
C GLU A 207 -11.82 -7.55 -0.01
N GLY A 208 -11.37 -8.18 1.07
CA GLY A 208 -10.84 -7.56 2.29
C GLY A 208 -11.77 -6.62 3.05
N TRP A 209 -13.01 -6.39 2.59
CA TRP A 209 -13.96 -5.55 3.30
C TRP A 209 -14.62 -6.34 4.44
N ARG A 210 -14.94 -5.64 5.52
CA ARG A 210 -15.63 -6.18 6.70
C ARG A 210 -16.97 -6.77 6.30
N ALA A 211 -17.22 -8.01 6.70
CA ALA A 211 -18.46 -8.71 6.43
C ALA A 211 -19.69 -8.02 7.06
N ASP A 212 -20.80 -8.06 6.33
CA ASP A 212 -22.11 -7.57 6.74
C ASP A 212 -23.19 -8.42 6.06
N GLY A 213 -24.07 -9.04 6.85
CA GLY A 213 -25.06 -10.00 6.35
C GLY A 213 -24.69 -11.46 6.62
N TRP A 214 -25.27 -12.38 5.84
CA TRP A 214 -25.13 -13.82 6.01
C TRP A 214 -23.95 -14.39 5.23
N TYR A 215 -23.17 -15.24 5.89
CA TYR A 215 -22.01 -15.93 5.34
C TYR A 215 -21.98 -17.37 5.83
N GLN A 216 -21.55 -18.28 4.97
CA GLN A 216 -21.21 -19.65 5.35
C GLN A 216 -19.69 -19.77 5.24
N ILE A 217 -19.01 -19.86 6.38
CA ILE A 217 -17.56 -19.82 6.50
C ILE A 217 -17.12 -20.65 7.71
N ASP A 218 -15.84 -21.03 7.74
CA ASP A 218 -15.25 -21.62 8.93
C ASP A 218 -15.19 -20.56 10.05
N GLY A 219 -15.29 -21.01 11.31
CA GLY A 219 -15.20 -20.10 12.45
C GLY A 219 -13.78 -19.60 12.69
N ALA A 220 -13.67 -18.63 13.59
CA ALA A 220 -12.35 -18.12 13.98
C ALA A 220 -11.62 -19.16 14.83
N GLU A 221 -10.40 -19.53 14.43
CA GLU A 221 -9.52 -20.42 15.21
C GLU A 221 -9.26 -19.86 16.61
N ALA A 222 -9.14 -18.54 16.75
CA ALA A 222 -8.98 -17.86 18.04
C ALA A 222 -10.16 -18.08 19.02
N LEU A 223 -11.28 -18.64 18.55
CA LEU A 223 -12.45 -19.00 19.35
C LEU A 223 -12.66 -20.53 19.41
N ASP A 224 -11.66 -21.33 19.01
CA ASP A 224 -11.74 -22.80 18.91
C ASP A 224 -12.93 -23.24 18.04
N ALA A 225 -13.11 -22.54 16.91
CA ALA A 225 -14.22 -22.76 15.98
C ALA A 225 -13.77 -22.94 14.52
N GLY A 226 -12.46 -23.13 14.28
CA GLY A 226 -11.87 -23.16 12.95
C GLY A 226 -12.08 -24.45 12.16
N ASP A 227 -12.58 -25.52 12.78
CA ASP A 227 -12.78 -26.83 12.16
C ASP A 227 -14.23 -27.11 11.72
N ASP A 228 -15.12 -26.12 11.84
CA ASP A 228 -16.54 -26.26 11.49
C ASP A 228 -17.03 -25.10 10.60
N THR A 229 -17.60 -25.46 9.45
CA THR A 229 -18.21 -24.51 8.51
C THR A 229 -19.64 -24.20 8.95
N ASP A 230 -19.86 -22.96 9.38
CA ASP A 230 -21.10 -22.53 10.00
C ASP A 230 -21.75 -21.35 9.27
N TRP A 231 -23.06 -21.16 9.51
CA TRP A 231 -23.73 -19.93 9.10
C TRP A 231 -23.57 -18.82 10.15
N TYR A 232 -22.92 -17.74 9.72
CA TYR A 232 -22.74 -16.52 10.50
C TYR A 232 -23.57 -15.37 9.90
N TYR A 233 -24.26 -14.63 10.77
CA TYR A 233 -24.81 -13.33 10.44
C TYR A 233 -23.97 -12.24 11.08
N PHE A 234 -23.35 -11.40 10.24
CA PHE A 234 -22.58 -10.24 10.66
C PHE A 234 -23.45 -8.99 10.67
N LYS A 235 -23.36 -8.23 11.76
CA LYS A 235 -23.92 -6.88 11.84
C LYS A 235 -22.93 -5.95 12.50
N ASP A 236 -22.56 -4.88 11.80
CA ASP A 236 -21.53 -3.94 12.24
C ASP A 236 -20.19 -4.64 12.56
N GLY A 237 -19.89 -5.70 11.79
CA GLY A 237 -18.71 -6.55 11.97
C GLY A 237 -18.81 -7.59 13.09
N LYS A 238 -19.88 -7.59 13.89
CA LYS A 238 -20.06 -8.57 14.97
C LYS A 238 -20.73 -9.82 14.43
N ALA A 239 -20.06 -10.96 14.58
CA ALA A 239 -20.58 -12.27 14.22
C ALA A 239 -21.71 -12.70 15.16
N LYS A 240 -22.73 -13.37 14.59
CA LYS A 240 -23.76 -14.11 15.32
C LYS A 240 -23.95 -15.45 14.64
N ARG A 241 -23.88 -16.54 15.40
CA ARG A 241 -24.22 -17.90 14.95
C ARG A 241 -25.11 -18.61 15.95
N ALA A 242 -25.52 -19.83 15.63
CA ALA A 242 -26.23 -20.70 16.56
C ALA A 242 -25.34 -21.04 17.77
N ASP A 243 -25.96 -21.10 18.94
CA ASP A 243 -25.33 -21.41 20.21
C ASP A 243 -25.68 -22.84 20.62
N THR A 244 -24.64 -23.64 20.89
CA THR A 244 -24.80 -25.07 21.21
C THR A 244 -25.59 -25.32 22.49
N ASP A 245 -25.65 -24.36 23.41
CA ASP A 245 -26.34 -24.51 24.69
C ASP A 245 -27.85 -24.23 24.60
N LYS A 246 -28.27 -23.40 23.64
CA LYS A 246 -29.67 -22.91 23.58
C LYS A 246 -30.39 -23.10 22.25
N ASP A 247 -29.67 -23.27 21.14
CA ASP A 247 -30.26 -23.31 19.80
C ASP A 247 -30.39 -24.74 19.25
N ARG A 248 -30.30 -25.77 20.11
CA ARG A 248 -30.51 -27.16 19.71
C ARG A 248 -31.94 -27.35 19.22
N ASN A 249 -32.09 -27.91 18.02
CA ASN A 249 -33.41 -28.10 17.40
C ASN A 249 -33.87 -29.58 17.38
N TYR A 250 -33.11 -30.48 18.02
CA TYR A 250 -33.33 -31.93 18.10
C TYR A 250 -33.35 -32.65 16.74
N LEU A 251 -32.93 -31.99 15.66
CA LEU A 251 -32.61 -32.62 14.39
C LEU A 251 -31.14 -33.06 14.42
N THR A 252 -30.84 -34.07 13.62
CA THR A 252 -29.47 -34.51 13.38
C THR A 252 -29.16 -34.48 11.89
N ASP A 253 -27.89 -34.24 11.56
CA ASP A 253 -27.33 -34.36 10.22
C ASP A 253 -26.07 -35.23 10.31
N ASP A 254 -26.06 -36.33 9.56
CA ASP A 254 -25.04 -37.40 9.67
C ASP A 254 -24.72 -37.84 11.12
N GLY A 255 -25.75 -37.86 11.96
CA GLY A 255 -25.65 -38.28 13.37
C GLY A 255 -25.09 -37.20 14.32
N LYS A 256 -24.78 -36.00 13.83
CA LYS A 256 -24.41 -34.83 14.63
C LYS A 256 -25.66 -33.99 14.94
N ASP A 257 -25.72 -33.38 16.13
CA ASP A 257 -26.80 -32.47 16.50
C ASP A 257 -26.79 -31.21 15.61
N VAL A 258 -27.97 -30.76 15.16
CA VAL A 258 -28.12 -29.51 14.41
C VAL A 258 -28.57 -28.38 15.33
N PHE A 259 -27.91 -27.24 15.24
CA PHE A 259 -28.23 -26.02 15.98
C PHE A 259 -28.74 -24.94 15.02
N ARG A 260 -29.80 -24.21 15.40
CA ARG A 260 -30.39 -23.14 14.56
C ARG A 260 -30.80 -21.94 15.38
N ALA A 261 -30.08 -20.83 15.22
CA ALA A 261 -30.46 -19.54 15.78
C ALA A 261 -31.56 -18.89 14.93
N LYS A 262 -32.49 -18.17 15.58
CA LYS A 262 -33.40 -17.24 14.89
C LYS A 262 -32.87 -15.82 15.00
N ILE A 263 -32.48 -15.22 13.90
CA ILE A 263 -31.85 -13.90 13.87
C ILE A 263 -32.81 -12.87 13.29
N LYS A 264 -33.05 -11.80 14.06
CA LYS A 264 -33.92 -10.70 13.62
C LYS A 264 -33.13 -9.67 12.81
N VAL A 265 -33.48 -9.54 11.54
CA VAL A 265 -32.91 -8.59 10.57
C VAL A 265 -34.04 -7.69 10.07
N GLU A 266 -33.91 -6.37 10.26
CA GLU A 266 -34.89 -5.37 9.81
C GLU A 266 -36.36 -5.70 10.14
N GLY A 267 -36.59 -6.29 11.32
CA GLY A 267 -37.94 -6.64 11.77
C GLY A 267 -38.42 -8.04 11.41
N LYS A 268 -37.72 -8.76 10.53
CA LYS A 268 -38.04 -10.14 10.12
C LYS A 268 -37.06 -11.14 10.77
N TYR A 269 -37.56 -12.32 11.12
CA TYR A 269 -36.71 -13.42 11.60
C TYR A 269 -36.30 -14.30 10.43
N PHE A 270 -35.01 -14.63 10.41
CA PHE A 270 -34.39 -15.61 9.52
C PHE A 270 -33.86 -16.75 10.39
#